data_AF-A0A7S8IEZ2-F1
#
_entry.id   AF-A0A7S8IEZ2-F1
#
_cell.length_a   1.000
_cell.length_b   1.000
_cell.length_c   1.000
_cell.angle_alpha   90.00
_cell.angle_beta   90.00
_cell.angle_gamma   90.00
#
_symmetry.space_group_name_H-M   'P 1'
#
loop_
_entity.id
_entity.type
_entity.pdbx_description
1 polymer ?
#
loop_
_entity_poly.entity_id
_entity_poly.type
_entity_poly.pdbx_seq_one_letter_code
_entity_poly.pdbx_strand_id
1 'polypeptide(L)'
;MSEQNDQIIACNPAAIHPDEREAHGLLAKELFSSSTILETRELADGYGFRLPLDTIMLHKATKWIANERLCCPFFTFTLIVGEQFWIEVSGTEGVKELIKLELLPMLESGDFPTMDALQTIYDEASANSNS
;
A
#
# COMPACT_ATOMS: atom_id res chain seq x y z
N MET A 1 -15.80 -22.68 -14.14
CA MET A 1 -14.96 -21.85 -15.02
C MET A 1 -14.46 -20.71 -14.17
N SER A 2 -13.38 -20.94 -13.43
CA SER A 2 -12.73 -19.92 -12.61
C SER A 2 -11.79 -19.18 -13.55
N GLU A 3 -12.16 -17.94 -13.91
CA GLU A 3 -11.24 -17.00 -14.52
C GLU A 3 -10.09 -16.81 -13.53
N GLN A 4 -8.93 -17.33 -13.90
CA GLN A 4 -7.68 -17.00 -13.23
C GLN A 4 -7.45 -15.53 -13.53
N ASN A 5 -7.76 -14.69 -12.54
CA ASN A 5 -7.60 -13.24 -12.61
C ASN A 5 -6.10 -12.97 -12.72
N ASP A 6 -5.65 -12.66 -13.92
CA ASP A 6 -4.25 -12.32 -14.26
C ASP A 6 -3.92 -10.91 -13.73
N GLN A 7 -4.13 -10.73 -12.43
CA GLN A 7 -3.96 -9.44 -11.78
C GLN A 7 -2.48 -9.22 -11.50
N ILE A 8 -1.93 -8.23 -12.20
CA ILE A 8 -0.60 -7.70 -11.96
C ILE A 8 -0.53 -7.21 -10.52
N ILE A 9 0.30 -7.89 -9.70
CA ILE A 9 0.57 -7.49 -8.31
C ILE A 9 1.72 -6.47 -8.31
N ALA A 10 1.48 -5.30 -8.90
CA ALA A 10 2.43 -4.20 -8.93
C ALA A 10 1.71 -2.85 -8.87
N CYS A 11 2.31 -1.87 -8.21
CA CYS A 11 1.78 -0.51 -8.15
C CYS A 11 1.77 0.12 -9.54
N ASN A 12 0.61 0.60 -10.00
CA ASN A 12 0.45 1.44 -11.17
C ASN A 12 0.45 2.94 -10.77
N PRO A 13 1.61 3.60 -10.67
CA PRO A 13 1.69 4.99 -10.25
C PRO A 13 0.98 5.95 -11.22
N ALA A 14 0.83 5.57 -12.50
CA ALA A 14 0.13 6.38 -13.49
C ALA A 14 -1.37 6.51 -13.22
N ALA A 15 -1.97 5.61 -12.42
CA ALA A 15 -3.38 5.66 -12.05
C ALA A 15 -3.73 6.86 -11.14
N ILE A 16 -2.74 7.45 -10.47
CA ILE A 16 -2.89 8.68 -9.70
C ILE A 16 -2.61 9.88 -10.62
N HIS A 17 -3.44 10.92 -10.53
CA HIS A 17 -3.26 12.15 -11.31
C HIS A 17 -1.87 12.74 -11.05
N PRO A 18 -1.11 13.19 -12.07
CA PRO A 18 0.27 13.68 -11.92
C PRO A 18 0.46 14.66 -10.75
N ASP A 19 -0.45 15.63 -10.63
CA ASP A 19 -0.41 16.67 -9.58
C ASP A 19 -0.60 16.13 -8.15
N GLU A 20 -1.12 14.91 -7.98
CA GLU A 20 -1.34 14.29 -6.67
C GLU A 20 -0.25 13.28 -6.27
N ARG A 21 0.65 12.91 -7.18
CA ARG A 21 1.61 11.81 -6.97
C ARG A 21 2.64 12.11 -5.88
N GLU A 22 3.20 13.31 -5.89
CA GLU A 22 4.16 13.74 -4.86
C GLU A 22 3.49 13.76 -3.48
N ALA A 23 2.28 14.33 -3.41
CA ALA A 23 1.49 14.36 -2.18
C ALA A 23 1.16 12.94 -1.68
N HIS A 24 0.87 11.99 -2.57
CA HIS A 24 0.65 10.59 -2.20
C HIS A 24 1.91 9.95 -1.58
N GLY A 25 3.08 10.16 -2.18
CA GLY A 25 4.34 9.64 -1.63
C GLY A 25 4.69 10.23 -0.26
N LEU A 26 4.48 11.53 -0.06
CA LEU A 26 4.63 12.17 1.24
C LEU A 26 3.63 11.63 2.26
N LEU A 27 2.38 11.43 1.85
CA LEU A 27 1.34 10.89 2.70
C LEU A 27 1.67 9.47 3.18
N ALA A 28 2.17 8.61 2.30
CA ALA A 28 2.64 7.27 2.66
C ALA A 28 3.78 7.33 3.68
N LYS A 29 4.77 8.21 3.48
CA LYS A 29 5.87 8.44 4.43
C LYS A 29 5.39 8.89 5.80
N GLU A 30 4.42 9.80 5.86
CA GLU A 30 3.89 10.31 7.12
C GLU A 30 3.09 9.26 7.90
N LEU A 31 2.33 8.42 7.19
CA LEU A 31 1.55 7.33 7.79
C LEU A 31 2.43 6.20 8.31
N PHE A 32 3.45 5.83 7.54
CA PHE A 32 4.18 4.59 7.73
C PHE A 32 5.65 4.80 8.07
N SER A 33 5.99 5.85 8.81
CA SER A 33 7.32 6.00 9.39
C SER A 33 7.45 5.25 10.72
N SER A 34 8.68 4.96 11.13
CA SER A 34 9.01 4.39 12.44
C SER A 34 8.54 5.23 13.63
N SER A 35 8.30 6.53 13.44
CA SER A 35 7.76 7.42 14.49
C SER A 35 6.24 7.38 14.59
N THR A 36 5.56 6.95 13.53
CA THR A 36 4.09 6.94 13.44
C THR A 36 3.53 5.55 13.71
N ILE A 37 4.20 4.49 13.25
CA ILE A 37 3.78 3.11 13.46
C ILE A 37 4.00 2.72 14.92
N LEU A 38 2.91 2.58 15.66
CA LEU A 38 2.93 2.23 17.08
C LEU A 38 3.08 0.72 17.30
N GLU A 39 2.67 -0.09 16.32
CA GLU A 39 2.74 -1.54 16.34
C GLU A 39 2.53 -2.09 14.92
N THR A 40 3.25 -3.16 14.59
CA THR A 40 3.04 -3.95 13.38
C THR A 40 2.62 -5.36 13.78
N ARG A 41 1.56 -5.87 13.16
CA ARG A 41 1.00 -7.21 13.42
C ARG A 41 0.93 -8.00 12.13
N GLU A 42 1.56 -9.17 12.10
CA GLU A 42 1.37 -10.11 10.99
C GLU A 42 -0.04 -10.74 11.07
N LEU A 43 -0.72 -10.83 9.93
CA LEU A 43 -2.03 -11.48 9.77
C LEU A 43 -1.89 -12.74 8.90
N ALA A 44 -2.96 -13.51 8.73
CA ALA A 44 -2.93 -14.71 7.90
C ALA A 44 -2.60 -14.40 6.42
N ASP A 45 -3.15 -13.30 5.90
CA ASP A 45 -3.16 -12.88 4.50
C ASP A 45 -2.59 -11.47 4.28
N GLY A 46 -1.94 -10.89 5.30
CA GLY A 46 -1.48 -9.52 5.24
C GLY A 46 -0.80 -9.05 6.53
N TYR A 47 -0.84 -7.73 6.75
CA TYR A 47 -0.28 -7.06 7.91
C TYR A 47 -1.20 -5.95 8.41
N GLY A 48 -1.22 -5.78 9.73
CA GLY A 48 -1.89 -4.67 10.42
C GLY A 48 -0.88 -3.69 10.98
N PHE A 49 -1.20 -2.40 10.88
CA PHE A 49 -0.40 -1.30 11.38
C PHE A 49 -1.23 -0.47 12.35
N ARG A 50 -0.79 -0.37 13.60
CA ARG A 50 -1.44 0.48 14.61
C ARG A 50 -0.89 1.89 14.50
N LEU A 51 -1.81 2.85 14.39
CA LEU A 51 -1.51 4.26 14.24
C LEU A 51 -2.07 5.06 15.44
N PRO A 52 -1.60 6.30 15.66
CA PRO A 52 -2.21 7.19 16.62
C PRO A 52 -3.68 7.44 16.26
N LEU A 53 -4.57 7.31 17.24
CA LEU A 53 -5.99 7.60 17.06
C LEU A 53 -6.22 9.10 17.25
N ASP A 54 -6.08 9.85 16.15
CA ASP A 54 -6.45 11.27 16.07
C ASP A 54 -7.05 11.62 14.71
N THR A 55 -7.72 12.78 14.63
CA THR A 55 -8.42 13.23 13.41
C THR A 55 -7.49 13.37 12.22
N ILE A 56 -6.25 13.79 12.42
CA ILE A 56 -5.28 13.98 11.33
C ILE A 56 -4.90 12.61 10.76
N MET A 57 -4.60 11.65 11.62
CA MET A 57 -4.23 10.29 11.21
C MET A 57 -5.37 9.56 10.49
N LEU A 58 -6.62 9.72 10.95
CA LEU A 58 -7.79 9.17 10.27
C LEU A 58 -7.97 9.73 8.85
N HIS A 59 -7.79 11.05 8.66
CA HIS A 59 -7.86 11.66 7.34
C HIS A 59 -6.73 11.20 6.42
N LYS A 60 -5.51 11.13 6.95
CA LYS A 60 -4.35 10.66 6.19
C LYS A 60 -4.57 9.23 5.70
N ALA A 61 -5.00 8.34 6.58
CA ALA A 61 -5.24 6.93 6.28
C ALA A 61 -6.29 6.74 5.18
N THR A 62 -7.41 7.46 5.27
CA THR A 62 -8.49 7.33 4.28
C THR A 62 -8.11 7.92 2.93
N LYS A 63 -7.36 9.04 2.88
CA LYS A 63 -6.83 9.59 1.62
C LYS A 63 -5.79 8.65 0.99
N TRP A 64 -4.90 8.06 1.79
CA TRP A 64 -3.94 7.09 1.29
C TRP A 64 -4.63 5.86 0.70
N ILE A 65 -5.58 5.26 1.42
CA ILE A 65 -6.38 4.14 0.91
C ILE A 65 -7.11 4.51 -0.40
N ALA A 66 -7.68 5.71 -0.49
CA ALA A 66 -8.37 6.15 -1.71
C ALA A 66 -7.43 6.17 -2.93
N ASN A 67 -6.19 6.63 -2.75
CA ASN A 67 -5.17 6.63 -3.79
C ASN A 67 -4.65 5.21 -4.09
N GLU A 68 -4.39 4.40 -3.05
CA GLU A 68 -3.92 3.01 -3.21
C GLU A 68 -4.93 2.14 -3.96
N ARG A 69 -6.23 2.39 -3.81
CA ARG A 69 -7.25 1.67 -4.60
C ARG A 69 -7.20 2.00 -6.10
N LEU A 70 -6.56 3.10 -6.49
CA LEU A 70 -6.30 3.44 -7.89
C LEU A 70 -5.02 2.77 -8.38
N CYS A 71 -3.91 2.90 -7.64
CA CYS A 71 -2.61 2.38 -8.09
C CYS A 71 -2.36 0.90 -7.79
N CYS A 72 -2.94 0.36 -6.71
CA CYS A 72 -2.72 -1.00 -6.22
C CYS A 72 -4.07 -1.72 -5.97
N PRO A 73 -4.87 -1.99 -7.01
CA PRO A 73 -6.23 -2.53 -6.86
C PRO A 73 -6.28 -3.97 -6.31
N PHE A 74 -5.14 -4.65 -6.19
CA PHE A 74 -5.00 -5.99 -5.59
C PHE A 74 -4.97 -5.96 -4.05
N PHE A 75 -4.75 -4.80 -3.42
CA PHE A 75 -4.85 -4.67 -1.97
C PHE A 75 -6.30 -4.64 -1.50
N THR A 76 -6.53 -5.31 -0.38
CA THR A 76 -7.75 -5.19 0.43
C THR A 76 -7.40 -4.48 1.74
N PHE A 77 -8.21 -3.48 2.09
CA PHE A 77 -7.98 -2.65 3.27
C PHE A 77 -9.10 -2.83 4.29
N THR A 78 -8.72 -3.05 5.56
CA THR A 78 -9.63 -2.98 6.71
C THR A 78 -9.22 -1.83 7.61
N LEU A 79 -10.16 -0.95 7.92
CA LEU A 79 -9.99 0.11 8.91
C LEU A 79 -10.72 -0.26 10.20
N ILE A 80 -10.00 -0.32 11.32
CA ILE A 80 -10.57 -0.56 12.63
C ILE A 80 -10.40 0.70 13.46
N VAL A 81 -11.52 1.33 13.83
CA VAL A 81 -11.57 2.54 14.65
C VAL A 81 -12.36 2.23 15.92
N GLY A 82 -11.65 1.84 16.98
CA GLY A 82 -12.21 1.56 18.31
C GLY A 82 -11.42 2.30 19.38
N GLU A 83 -11.00 1.59 20.44
CA GLU A 83 -10.01 2.11 21.40
C GLU A 83 -8.63 2.34 20.76
N GLN A 84 -8.35 1.60 19.69
CA GLN A 84 -7.14 1.68 18.90
C GLN A 84 -7.50 1.90 17.43
N PHE A 85 -6.58 2.56 16.71
CA PHE A 85 -6.70 2.76 15.28
C PHE A 85 -5.75 1.82 14.54
N TRP A 86 -6.31 0.94 13.70
CA TRP A 86 -5.57 0.02 12.86
C TRP A 86 -5.93 0.20 11.38
N ILE A 87 -4.90 0.11 10.53
CA ILE A 87 -5.04 -0.18 9.10
C ILE A 87 -4.51 -1.58 8.87
N GLU A 88 -5.33 -2.47 8.31
CA GLU A 88 -4.89 -3.78 7.86
C GLU A 88 -4.85 -3.79 6.34
N VAL A 89 -3.73 -4.27 5.79
CA VAL A 89 -3.46 -4.40 4.36
C VAL A 89 -3.30 -5.89 4.07
N SER A 90 -4.14 -6.42 3.19
CA SER A 90 -4.20 -7.82 2.78
C SER A 90 -4.44 -7.91 1.28
N GLY A 91 -4.65 -9.11 0.74
CA GLY A 91 -5.08 -9.26 -0.66
C GLY A 91 -5.11 -10.72 -1.08
N THR A 92 -5.08 -10.96 -2.39
CA THR A 92 -5.05 -12.29 -2.98
C THR A 92 -3.73 -13.01 -2.72
N GLU A 93 -3.63 -14.27 -3.17
CA GLU A 93 -2.39 -15.05 -3.11
C GLU A 93 -1.20 -14.24 -3.65
N GLY A 94 -0.07 -14.27 -2.94
CA GLY A 94 1.13 -13.49 -3.25
C GLY A 94 1.20 -12.11 -2.60
N VAL A 95 0.07 -11.49 -2.23
CA VAL A 95 0.07 -10.12 -1.66
C VAL A 95 0.78 -10.05 -0.31
N LYS A 96 0.59 -11.04 0.57
CA LYS A 96 1.28 -11.07 1.87
C LYS A 96 2.80 -11.11 1.71
N GLU A 97 3.31 -11.91 0.76
CA GLU A 97 4.75 -12.02 0.52
C GLU A 97 5.29 -10.72 -0.11
N LEU A 98 4.54 -10.10 -1.02
CA LEU A 98 4.87 -8.77 -1.52
C LEU A 98 4.95 -7.74 -0.40
N ILE A 99 3.97 -7.71 0.52
CA ILE A 99 4.01 -6.78 1.66
C ILE A 99 5.27 -7.01 2.49
N LYS A 100 5.64 -8.27 2.71
CA LYS A 100 6.80 -8.64 3.53
C LYS A 100 8.13 -8.26 2.88
N LEU A 101 8.30 -8.51 1.59
CA LEU A 101 9.56 -8.34 0.87
C LEU A 101 9.79 -6.92 0.37
N GLU A 102 8.71 -6.21 0.02
CA GLU A 102 8.78 -4.89 -0.62
C GLU A 102 8.26 -3.81 0.33
N LEU A 103 7.00 -3.93 0.77
CA LEU A 103 6.34 -2.85 1.50
C LEU A 103 6.98 -2.62 2.88
N LEU A 104 7.13 -3.66 3.72
CA LEU A 104 7.68 -3.50 5.07
C LEU A 104 9.07 -2.86 5.08
N PRO A 105 10.06 -3.30 4.27
CA PRO A 105 11.36 -2.61 4.19
C PRO A 105 11.26 -1.15 3.75
N MET A 106 10.36 -0.82 2.82
CA MET A 106 10.11 0.56 2.41
C MET A 106 9.54 1.40 3.56
N LEU A 107 8.60 0.85 4.33
CA LEU A 107 8.03 1.53 5.51
C LEU A 107 9.09 1.75 6.61
N GLU A 108 9.92 0.74 6.89
CA GLU A 108 10.96 0.82 7.93
C GLU A 108 12.08 1.81 7.57
N SER A 109 12.52 1.82 6.32
CA SER A 109 13.60 2.71 5.85
C SER A 109 13.13 4.13 5.60
N GLY A 110 11.83 4.34 5.33
CA GLY A 110 11.29 5.61 4.84
C GLY A 110 11.76 5.97 3.42
N ASP A 111 12.48 5.06 2.76
CA ASP A 111 12.95 5.22 1.40
C ASP A 111 11.91 4.63 0.44
N PHE A 112 11.11 5.51 -0.13
CA PHE A 112 10.08 5.14 -1.09
C PHE A 112 10.61 5.43 -2.50
N PRO A 113 10.44 4.47 -3.44
CA PRO A 113 10.86 4.65 -4.82
C PRO A 113 10.16 5.86 -5.45
N THR A 114 10.84 6.49 -6.40
CA THR A 114 10.24 7.56 -7.20
C THR A 114 9.10 7.01 -8.05
N MET A 115 8.18 7.88 -8.48
CA MET A 115 7.08 7.47 -9.35
C MET A 115 7.57 6.89 -10.68
N ASP A 116 8.69 7.39 -11.21
CA ASP A 116 9.31 6.87 -12.42
C ASP A 116 9.88 5.46 -12.22
N ALA A 117 10.49 5.20 -11.06
CA ALA A 117 10.96 3.85 -10.70
C ALA A 117 9.79 2.87 -10.56
N LEU A 118 8.71 3.29 -9.88
CA LEU A 118 7.49 2.49 -9.77
C LEU A 118 6.85 2.22 -11.14
N GLN A 119 6.88 3.19 -12.05
CA GLN A 119 6.32 3.02 -13.40
C GLN A 119 7.12 1.98 -14.18
N THR A 120 8.44 2.01 -14.06
CA THR A 120 9.32 1.05 -14.74
C THR A 120 9.04 -0.38 -14.24
N ILE A 121 8.93 -0.58 -12.92
CA ILE A 121 8.59 -1.87 -12.31
C ILE A 121 7.21 -2.35 -12.79
N TYR A 122 6.23 -1.45 -12.87
CA TYR A 122 4.89 -1.78 -13.35
C TYR A 122 4.89 -2.22 -14.82
N ASP A 123 5.60 -1.50 -15.68
CA ASP A 123 5.68 -1.81 -17.12
C ASP A 123 6.35 -3.18 -17.35
N GLU A 124 7.41 -3.49 -16.60
CA GLU A 124 8.08 -4.80 -16.61
C GLU A 124 7.14 -5.93 -16.13
N ALA A 125 6.43 -5.73 -15.02
CA ALA A 125 5.45 -6.69 -14.51
C ALA A 125 4.30 -6.94 -15.51
N SER A 126 3.82 -5.85 -16.14
CA SER A 126 2.76 -5.89 -17.16
C SER A 126 3.19 -6.59 -18.45
N ALA A 127 4.47 -6.48 -18.83
CA ALA A 127 5.02 -7.18 -20.00
C ALA A 127 5.12 -8.69 -19.76
N ASN A 128 5.47 -9.10 -18.54
CA ASN A 128 5.64 -10.49 -18.15
C ASN A 128 4.32 -11.23 -17.90
N SER A 129 3.24 -10.53 -17.53
CA SER A 129 1.90 -11.13 -17.41
C SER A 129 1.21 -11.36 -18.76
N ASN A 130 1.64 -10.67 -19.82
CA ASN A 130 1.09 -10.81 -21.18
C ASN A 130 1.86 -11.81 -22.06
N SER A 131 2.73 -12.65 -21.47
CA SER A 131 3.54 -13.68 -22.16
C SER A 131 3.15 -15.08 -21.70
#